data_AF-X1K2C6-F1
#
_entry.id   AF-X1K2C6-F1
#
_cell.length_a   1.000
_cell.length_b   1.000
_cell.length_c   1.000
_cell.angle_alpha   90.00
_cell.angle_beta   90.00
_cell.angle_gamma   90.00
#
_symmetry.space_group_name_H-M   'P 1'
#
loop_
_entity.id
_entity.type
_entity.pdbx_description
1 polymer ?
#
loop_
_entity_poly.entity_id
_entity_poly.type
_entity_poly.pdbx_seq_one_letter_code
_entity_poly.pdbx_strand_id
1 'polypeptide(L)'
;NDLRLFKVIRALRAVEDKKRLHTRPTFYYNHFFSHPYNKKSSLYRKNLKTSKFDSLIKNMDEIIVICKDLEKIVPKNKENIRVLAFIAKHIKFYCNKRINSKKLVDLRTKRVKDEYILLLIKEIEALKRELNELLKEYETLWLSVAKEDGFESIKRKYLWLLKFYDGKVEETRNRSKWRNPNIPSELIYLNAKKKHQIHTTYFKKTIEIDGDIEGAYLQVIGGTFAKISLNNNPIGHVITRHSLKSVFS
;
A
#
# COMPACT_ATOMS: atom_id res chain seq x y z
N ASN A 1 -22.92 19.72 -22.05
CA ASN A 1 -22.85 18.76 -20.93
C ASN A 1 -22.97 17.34 -21.45
N ASP A 2 -21.87 16.60 -21.54
CA ASP A 2 -21.84 15.24 -22.06
C ASP A 2 -22.31 14.22 -21.00
N LEU A 3 -23.33 13.42 -21.31
CA LEU A 3 -23.89 12.40 -20.40
C LEU A 3 -22.85 11.35 -19.96
N ARG A 4 -21.82 11.11 -20.78
CA ARG A 4 -20.74 10.18 -20.47
C ARG A 4 -19.90 10.65 -19.28
N LEU A 5 -19.70 11.98 -19.13
CA LEU A 5 -18.97 12.52 -17.99
C LEU A 5 -19.72 12.29 -16.67
N PHE A 6 -21.03 12.46 -16.67
CA PHE A 6 -21.86 12.14 -15.50
C PHE A 6 -21.78 10.66 -15.14
N LYS A 7 -21.75 9.77 -16.14
CA LYS A 7 -21.54 8.33 -15.93
C LYS A 7 -20.21 8.04 -15.25
N VAL A 8 -19.11 8.67 -15.69
CA VAL A 8 -17.78 8.55 -15.07
C VAL A 8 -17.82 8.97 -13.60
N ILE A 9 -18.32 10.18 -13.32
CA ILE A 9 -18.36 10.73 -11.95
C ILE A 9 -19.22 9.83 -11.05
N ARG A 10 -20.39 9.41 -11.53
CA ARG A 10 -21.30 8.54 -10.77
C ARG A 10 -20.67 7.17 -10.49
N ALA A 11 -19.96 6.58 -11.45
CA ALA A 11 -19.29 5.31 -11.27
C ALA A 11 -18.19 5.39 -10.22
N LEU A 12 -17.35 6.44 -10.28
CA LEU A 12 -16.28 6.65 -9.32
C LEU A 12 -16.82 6.94 -7.90
N ARG A 13 -17.83 7.82 -7.76
CA ARG A 13 -18.50 8.05 -6.47
C ARG A 13 -19.11 6.79 -5.88
N ALA A 14 -19.75 5.96 -6.71
CA ALA A 14 -20.34 4.71 -6.26
C ALA A 14 -19.31 3.72 -5.68
N VAL A 15 -18.01 3.84 -6.02
CA VAL A 15 -16.95 3.04 -5.38
C VAL A 15 -16.85 3.36 -3.88
N GLU A 16 -16.90 4.65 -3.55
CA GLU A 16 -16.87 5.15 -2.18
C GLU A 16 -18.21 4.95 -1.46
N ASP A 17 -19.31 5.46 -2.03
CA ASP A 17 -20.65 5.44 -1.42
C ASP A 17 -21.11 4.02 -1.07
N LYS A 18 -20.85 3.07 -1.98
CA LYS A 18 -21.23 1.66 -1.81
C LYS A 18 -20.12 0.82 -1.18
N LYS A 19 -19.03 1.44 -0.73
CA LYS A 19 -17.87 0.80 -0.08
C LYS A 19 -17.34 -0.40 -0.89
N ARG A 20 -17.27 -0.28 -2.23
CA ARG A 20 -16.97 -1.40 -3.14
C ARG A 20 -15.55 -1.96 -2.97
N LEU A 21 -14.63 -1.18 -2.40
CA LEU A 21 -13.27 -1.58 -2.09
C LEU A 21 -13.09 -2.19 -0.70
N HIS A 22 -14.13 -2.17 0.14
CA HIS A 22 -14.09 -2.64 1.52
C HIS A 22 -12.99 -1.99 2.37
N THR A 23 -12.55 -0.78 2.01
CA THR A 23 -11.60 0.05 2.74
C THR A 23 -12.25 1.40 3.06
N ARG A 24 -11.91 2.00 4.20
CA ARG A 24 -12.30 3.39 4.46
C ARG A 24 -11.48 4.30 3.53
N PRO A 25 -12.04 5.41 3.02
CA PRO A 25 -11.33 6.34 2.14
C PRO A 25 -9.99 6.82 2.73
N THR A 26 -9.99 7.19 4.02
CA THR A 26 -8.80 7.64 4.77
C THR A 26 -7.69 6.59 4.86
N PHE A 27 -8.00 5.32 4.65
CA PHE A 27 -7.04 4.23 4.69
C PHE A 27 -6.67 3.70 3.30
N TYR A 28 -7.30 4.18 2.23
CA TYR A 28 -7.09 3.63 0.88
C TYR A 28 -5.62 3.63 0.47
N TYR A 29 -4.93 4.77 0.58
CA TYR A 29 -3.50 4.87 0.22
C TYR A 29 -2.61 3.95 1.07
N ASN A 30 -2.89 3.84 2.37
CA ASN A 30 -2.17 2.92 3.24
C ASN A 30 -2.39 1.47 2.79
N HIS A 31 -3.61 1.12 2.38
CA HIS A 31 -3.94 -0.21 1.85
C HIS A 31 -3.35 -0.45 0.45
N PHE A 32 -3.27 0.58 -0.38
CA PHE A 32 -2.70 0.49 -1.72
C PHE A 32 -1.22 0.11 -1.65
N PHE A 33 -0.43 0.85 -0.85
CA PHE A 33 0.99 0.59 -0.64
C PHE A 33 1.28 -0.44 0.45
N SER A 34 0.26 -0.94 1.15
CA SER A 34 0.46 -2.02 2.13
C SER A 34 1.09 -3.23 1.45
N HIS A 35 1.97 -3.90 2.20
CA HIS A 35 2.54 -5.15 1.77
C HIS A 35 1.40 -6.10 1.33
N PRO A 36 1.43 -6.61 0.08
CA PRO A 36 0.32 -7.40 -0.47
C PRO A 36 0.00 -8.67 0.34
N TYR A 37 0.98 -9.18 1.10
CA TYR A 37 0.91 -10.47 1.80
C TYR A 37 1.00 -10.29 3.32
N ASN A 38 -0.05 -9.75 3.94
CA ASN A 38 -0.10 -9.63 5.41
C ASN A 38 -0.38 -10.98 6.09
N LYS A 39 0.10 -11.09 7.35
CA LYS A 39 0.04 -12.29 8.22
C LYS A 39 -1.29 -13.03 8.12
N LYS A 40 -1.23 -14.38 8.14
CA LYS A 40 -2.39 -15.30 8.28
C LYS A 40 -3.04 -15.20 9.67
N SER A 41 -3.49 -14.02 10.08
CA SER A 41 -4.34 -13.87 11.26
C SER A 41 -5.80 -13.68 10.82
N SER A 42 -6.73 -14.17 11.65
CA SER A 42 -8.17 -13.97 11.47
C SER A 42 -8.56 -12.49 11.40
N LEU A 43 -7.82 -11.62 12.10
CA LEU A 43 -8.02 -10.17 12.15
C LEU A 43 -7.68 -9.49 10.80
N TYR A 44 -6.64 -9.96 10.09
CA TYR A 44 -6.26 -9.42 8.77
C TYR A 44 -6.99 -10.10 7.59
N ARG A 45 -7.43 -11.36 7.74
CA ARG A 45 -8.22 -12.09 6.72
C ARG A 45 -9.61 -11.49 6.48
N LYS A 46 -10.27 -10.95 7.52
CA LYS A 46 -11.62 -10.37 7.42
C LYS A 46 -11.72 -9.15 6.49
N ASN A 47 -10.59 -8.50 6.17
CA ASN A 47 -10.50 -7.28 5.35
C ASN A 47 -10.17 -7.53 3.86
N LEU A 48 -10.32 -8.75 3.35
CA LEU A 48 -9.97 -9.13 1.97
C LEU A 48 -11.15 -9.76 1.22
N LYS A 49 -12.33 -9.12 1.25
CA LYS A 49 -13.45 -9.51 0.38
C LYS A 49 -13.14 -9.07 -1.06
N THR A 50 -12.80 -10.02 -1.91
CA THR A 50 -12.48 -9.77 -3.34
C THR A 50 -13.60 -10.22 -4.29
N SER A 51 -14.72 -10.75 -3.79
CA SER A 51 -15.76 -11.37 -4.62
C SER A 51 -16.44 -10.41 -5.61
N LYS A 52 -16.41 -9.11 -5.34
CA LYS A 52 -16.97 -8.07 -6.23
C LYS A 52 -15.92 -7.35 -7.08
N PHE A 53 -14.65 -7.77 -7.01
CA PHE A 53 -13.57 -7.05 -7.67
C PHE A 53 -13.58 -7.27 -9.18
N ASP A 54 -13.95 -8.44 -9.68
CA ASP A 54 -14.03 -8.69 -11.12
C ASP A 54 -15.05 -7.77 -11.81
N SER A 55 -16.22 -7.56 -11.19
CA SER A 55 -17.22 -6.63 -11.72
C SER A 55 -16.80 -5.17 -11.58
N LEU A 56 -16.01 -4.83 -10.55
CA LEU A 56 -15.44 -3.50 -10.40
C LEU A 56 -14.34 -3.24 -11.43
N ILE A 57 -13.47 -4.21 -11.71
CA ILE A 57 -12.43 -4.13 -12.75
C ILE A 57 -13.06 -3.84 -14.11
N LYS A 58 -14.06 -4.64 -14.52
CA LYS A 58 -14.80 -4.42 -15.77
C LYS A 58 -15.41 -3.01 -15.85
N ASN A 59 -15.98 -2.53 -14.75
CA ASN A 59 -16.54 -1.18 -14.68
C ASN A 59 -15.44 -0.11 -14.82
N MET A 60 -14.28 -0.28 -14.16
CA MET A 60 -13.16 0.65 -14.31
C MET A 60 -12.57 0.64 -15.72
N ASP A 61 -12.51 -0.51 -16.39
CA ASP A 61 -12.09 -0.61 -17.80
C ASP A 61 -13.01 0.21 -18.70
N GLU A 62 -14.33 0.10 -18.52
CA GLU A 62 -15.32 0.91 -19.23
C GLU A 62 -15.11 2.41 -18.96
N ILE A 63 -14.89 2.80 -17.71
CA ILE A 63 -14.61 4.20 -17.35
C ILE A 63 -13.33 4.73 -18.00
N ILE A 64 -12.27 3.91 -18.06
CA ILE A 64 -11.01 4.29 -18.72
C ILE A 64 -11.24 4.56 -20.21
N VAL A 65 -12.00 3.71 -20.89
CA VAL A 65 -12.35 3.89 -22.31
C VAL A 65 -13.15 5.18 -22.50
N ILE A 66 -14.18 5.40 -21.69
CA ILE A 66 -15.01 6.61 -21.76
C ILE A 66 -14.15 7.87 -21.56
N CYS A 67 -13.24 7.88 -20.59
CA CYS A 67 -12.34 9.01 -20.36
C CYS A 67 -11.42 9.27 -21.55
N LYS A 68 -10.85 8.23 -22.18
CA LYS A 68 -10.01 8.39 -23.38
C LYS A 68 -10.78 9.00 -24.55
N ASP A 69 -12.03 8.61 -24.74
CA ASP A 69 -12.87 9.16 -25.80
C ASP A 69 -13.28 10.61 -25.50
N LEU A 70 -13.63 10.90 -24.24
CA LEU A 70 -13.92 12.27 -23.80
C LEU A 70 -12.73 13.18 -24.02
N GLU A 71 -11.51 12.77 -23.64
CA GLU A 71 -10.28 13.58 -23.77
C GLU A 71 -10.04 14.08 -25.21
N LYS A 72 -10.41 13.29 -26.23
CA LYS A 72 -10.29 13.67 -27.64
C LYS A 72 -11.27 14.77 -28.05
N ILE A 73 -12.43 14.84 -27.40
CA ILE A 73 -13.55 15.69 -27.80
C ILE A 73 -13.61 16.97 -26.95
N VAL A 74 -13.21 16.91 -25.67
CA VAL A 74 -13.29 18.09 -24.81
C VAL A 74 -12.28 19.17 -25.24
N PRO A 75 -12.74 20.41 -25.46
CA PRO A 75 -11.87 21.52 -25.88
C PRO A 75 -11.02 22.06 -24.73
N LYS A 76 -11.45 21.90 -23.47
CA LYS A 76 -10.79 22.38 -22.24
C LYS A 76 -10.82 21.30 -21.17
N ASN A 77 -10.00 21.45 -20.12
CA ASN A 77 -9.96 20.56 -18.95
C ASN A 77 -9.59 19.09 -19.25
N LYS A 78 -8.77 18.85 -20.28
CA LYS A 78 -8.27 17.51 -20.62
C LYS A 78 -7.54 16.85 -19.45
N GLU A 79 -6.81 17.64 -18.66
CA GLU A 79 -6.13 17.18 -17.44
C GLU A 79 -7.09 16.56 -16.43
N ASN A 80 -8.25 17.17 -16.19
CA ASN A 80 -9.26 16.62 -15.28
C ASN A 80 -9.78 15.26 -15.78
N ILE A 81 -9.97 15.10 -17.10
CA ILE A 81 -10.37 13.81 -17.69
C ILE A 81 -9.26 12.76 -17.52
N ARG A 82 -7.99 13.14 -17.69
CA ARG A 82 -6.84 12.27 -17.42
C ARG A 82 -6.77 11.86 -15.96
N VAL A 83 -7.03 12.77 -15.02
CA VAL A 83 -7.09 12.46 -13.58
C VAL A 83 -8.20 11.45 -13.29
N LEU A 84 -9.40 11.59 -13.88
CA LEU A 84 -10.48 10.61 -13.71
C LEU A 84 -10.10 9.23 -14.27
N ALA A 85 -9.44 9.20 -15.44
CA ALA A 85 -8.91 7.95 -16.01
C ALA A 85 -7.86 7.31 -15.09
N PHE A 86 -6.95 8.11 -14.55
CA PHE A 86 -5.92 7.66 -13.62
C PHE A 86 -6.52 7.07 -12.35
N ILE A 87 -7.53 7.72 -11.76
CA ILE A 87 -8.24 7.19 -10.58
C ILE A 87 -8.84 5.81 -10.90
N ALA A 88 -9.48 5.65 -12.06
CA ALA A 88 -10.03 4.35 -12.49
C ALA A 88 -8.94 3.29 -12.65
N LYS A 89 -7.79 3.62 -13.27
CA LYS A 89 -6.63 2.72 -13.38
C LYS A 89 -6.07 2.33 -11.99
N HIS A 90 -5.98 3.29 -11.08
CA HIS A 90 -5.47 3.07 -9.72
C HIS A 90 -6.41 2.14 -8.92
N ILE A 91 -7.72 2.30 -9.06
CA ILE A 91 -8.74 1.41 -8.48
C ILE A 91 -8.65 0.00 -9.10
N LYS A 92 -8.55 -0.09 -10.43
CA LYS A 92 -8.38 -1.36 -11.15
C LYS A 92 -7.14 -2.12 -10.66
N PHE A 93 -5.99 -1.45 -10.64
CA PHE A 93 -4.75 -2.05 -10.15
C PHE A 93 -4.87 -2.52 -8.70
N TYR A 94 -5.49 -1.72 -7.82
CA TYR A 94 -5.74 -2.12 -6.44
C TYR A 94 -6.53 -3.43 -6.36
N CYS A 95 -7.56 -3.59 -7.20
CA CYS A 95 -8.35 -4.81 -7.28
C CYS A 95 -7.51 -5.99 -7.76
N ASN A 96 -6.78 -5.83 -8.86
CA ASN A 96 -5.89 -6.87 -9.42
C ASN A 96 -4.84 -7.31 -8.40
N LYS A 97 -4.14 -6.35 -7.77
CA LYS A 97 -3.17 -6.58 -6.70
C LYS A 97 -3.77 -7.44 -5.59
N ARG A 98 -4.99 -7.14 -5.13
CA ARG A 98 -5.64 -7.87 -4.04
C ARG A 98 -6.07 -9.28 -4.43
N ILE A 99 -6.59 -9.48 -5.64
CA ILE A 99 -6.94 -10.82 -6.16
C ILE A 99 -5.67 -11.68 -6.25
N ASN A 100 -4.62 -11.17 -6.89
CA ASN A 100 -3.35 -11.86 -7.03
C ASN A 100 -2.71 -12.14 -5.66
N SER A 101 -2.77 -11.16 -4.74
CA SER A 101 -2.28 -11.34 -3.37
C SER A 101 -2.92 -12.55 -2.68
N LYS A 102 -4.24 -12.72 -2.83
CA LYS A 102 -4.99 -13.84 -2.23
C LYS A 102 -4.53 -15.19 -2.78
N LYS A 103 -4.33 -15.32 -4.10
CA LYS A 103 -3.83 -16.56 -4.74
C LYS A 103 -2.48 -16.99 -4.17
N LEU A 104 -1.65 -16.00 -3.89
CA LEU A 104 -0.25 -16.13 -3.56
C LEU A 104 0.01 -16.37 -2.06
N VAL A 105 -0.80 -15.81 -1.14
CA VAL A 105 -0.71 -16.11 0.32
C VAL A 105 -0.91 -17.61 0.62
N ASP A 106 -1.72 -18.30 -0.17
CA ASP A 106 -2.07 -19.70 0.03
C ASP A 106 -1.23 -20.67 -0.81
N LEU A 107 -0.27 -20.16 -1.60
CA LEU A 107 0.59 -20.96 -2.47
C LEU A 107 1.58 -21.83 -1.67
N ARG A 108 1.63 -23.12 -1.98
CA ARG A 108 2.64 -24.07 -1.48
C ARG A 108 3.55 -24.52 -2.62
N THR A 109 4.60 -23.75 -2.91
CA THR A 109 5.49 -23.89 -4.08
C THR A 109 6.06 -25.29 -4.32
N LYS A 110 6.27 -26.11 -3.27
CA LYS A 110 6.87 -27.45 -3.39
C LYS A 110 6.00 -28.50 -4.09
N ARG A 111 4.69 -28.30 -4.26
CA ARG A 111 3.75 -29.31 -4.80
C ARG A 111 2.98 -28.83 -6.04
N VAL A 112 3.43 -27.75 -6.65
CA VAL A 112 2.70 -27.07 -7.73
C VAL A 112 3.38 -27.37 -9.06
N LYS A 113 2.59 -27.61 -10.11
CA LYS A 113 3.07 -27.86 -11.48
C LYS A 113 3.79 -26.63 -12.03
N ASP A 114 4.83 -26.84 -12.83
CA ASP A 114 5.63 -25.76 -13.45
C ASP A 114 4.79 -24.80 -14.28
N GLU A 115 3.80 -25.30 -15.02
CA GLU A 115 2.87 -24.47 -15.81
C GLU A 115 2.14 -23.43 -14.96
N TYR A 116 1.72 -23.82 -13.76
CA TYR A 116 1.04 -22.90 -12.84
C TYR A 116 2.01 -21.89 -12.23
N ILE A 117 3.26 -22.28 -11.96
CA ILE A 117 4.33 -21.37 -11.54
C ILE A 117 4.60 -20.32 -12.62
N LEU A 118 4.69 -20.73 -13.89
CA LEU A 118 4.87 -19.82 -15.02
C LEU A 118 3.69 -18.86 -15.17
N LEU A 119 2.45 -19.36 -15.00
CA LEU A 119 1.26 -18.51 -15.01
C LEU A 119 1.32 -17.45 -13.89
N LEU A 120 1.69 -17.83 -12.68
CA LEU A 120 1.83 -16.90 -11.56
C LEU A 120 2.90 -15.84 -11.80
N ILE A 121 4.06 -16.24 -12.35
CA ILE A 121 5.12 -15.29 -12.71
C ILE A 121 4.59 -14.28 -13.71
N LYS A 122 3.89 -14.73 -14.77
CA LYS A 122 3.26 -13.84 -15.75
C LYS A 122 2.26 -12.87 -15.12
N GLU A 123 1.44 -13.33 -14.17
CA GLU A 123 0.51 -12.46 -13.43
C GLU A 123 1.25 -11.40 -12.58
N ILE A 124 2.34 -11.78 -11.89
CA ILE A 124 3.14 -10.86 -11.07
C ILE A 124 3.84 -9.83 -11.96
N GLU A 125 4.43 -10.25 -13.08
CA GLU A 125 5.09 -9.37 -14.04
C GLU A 125 4.09 -8.40 -14.68
N ALA A 126 2.87 -8.85 -14.97
CA ALA A 126 1.81 -7.97 -15.46
C ALA A 126 1.47 -6.88 -14.43
N LEU A 127 1.32 -7.23 -13.15
CA LEU A 127 1.13 -6.25 -12.07
C LEU A 127 2.31 -5.29 -11.96
N LYS A 128 3.55 -5.78 -12.07
CA LYS A 128 4.74 -4.92 -12.03
C LYS A 128 4.69 -3.88 -13.17
N ARG A 129 4.36 -4.30 -14.39
CA ARG A 129 4.22 -3.39 -15.55
C ARG A 129 3.12 -2.37 -15.31
N GLU A 130 1.92 -2.79 -14.92
CA GLU A 130 0.79 -1.89 -14.61
C GLU A 130 1.17 -0.87 -13.52
N LEU A 131 1.89 -1.29 -12.48
CA LEU A 131 2.33 -0.39 -11.41
C LEU A 131 3.34 0.65 -11.90
N ASN A 132 4.26 0.24 -12.78
CA ASN A 132 5.26 1.14 -13.37
C ASN A 132 4.61 2.17 -14.30
N GLU A 133 3.61 1.75 -15.08
CA GLU A 133 2.79 2.65 -15.89
C GLU A 133 2.03 3.65 -15.03
N LEU A 134 1.42 3.20 -13.92
CA LEU A 134 0.77 4.08 -12.95
C LEU A 134 1.73 5.09 -12.33
N LEU A 135 2.96 4.67 -12.00
CA LEU A 135 3.98 5.59 -11.46
C LEU A 135 4.30 6.70 -12.46
N LYS A 136 4.58 6.34 -13.72
CA LYS A 136 4.89 7.31 -14.78
C LYS A 136 3.73 8.26 -15.03
N GLU A 137 2.51 7.74 -15.10
CA GLU A 137 1.31 8.57 -15.31
C GLU A 137 1.07 9.51 -14.13
N TYR A 138 1.27 9.04 -12.90
CA TYR A 138 1.12 9.90 -11.72
C TYR A 138 2.20 10.97 -11.66
N GLU A 139 3.45 10.66 -12.01
CA GLU A 139 4.54 11.64 -12.09
C GLU A 139 4.20 12.75 -13.09
N THR A 140 3.74 12.40 -14.29
CA THR A 140 3.27 13.38 -15.28
C THR A 140 2.12 14.25 -14.77
N LEU A 141 1.10 13.63 -14.15
CA LEU A 141 -0.04 14.37 -13.60
C LEU A 141 0.33 15.23 -12.39
N TRP A 142 1.32 14.82 -11.61
CA TRP A 142 1.78 15.58 -10.45
C TRP A 142 2.55 16.82 -10.89
N LEU A 143 3.50 16.64 -11.80
CA LEU A 143 4.38 17.73 -12.27
C LEU A 143 3.62 18.81 -13.06
N SER A 144 2.42 18.51 -13.56
CA SER A 144 1.56 19.53 -14.18
C SER A 144 0.91 20.48 -13.17
N VAL A 145 0.86 20.13 -11.88
CA VAL A 145 0.14 20.91 -10.84
C VAL A 145 0.94 21.20 -9.58
N ALA A 146 2.06 20.51 -9.34
CA ALA A 146 2.82 20.58 -8.10
C ALA A 146 4.33 20.39 -8.32
N LYS A 147 5.12 20.85 -7.34
CA LYS A 147 6.58 20.73 -7.35
C LYS A 147 7.03 19.27 -7.18
N GLU A 148 8.14 18.91 -7.82
CA GLU A 148 8.74 17.58 -7.80
C GLU A 148 9.04 17.07 -6.38
N ASP A 149 9.55 17.94 -5.48
CA ASP A 149 9.90 17.57 -4.10
C ASP A 149 8.76 16.90 -3.34
N GLY A 150 7.50 17.32 -3.61
CA GLY A 150 6.32 16.73 -2.98
C GLY A 150 6.02 15.30 -3.45
N PHE A 151 6.47 14.94 -4.65
CA PHE A 151 6.24 13.63 -5.26
C PHE A 151 7.21 12.56 -4.75
N GLU A 152 8.42 12.93 -4.35
CA GLU A 152 9.50 12.00 -3.99
C GLU A 152 9.07 10.99 -2.92
N SER A 153 8.33 11.44 -1.91
CA SER A 153 7.79 10.56 -0.86
C SER A 153 6.79 9.52 -1.37
N ILE A 154 6.04 9.84 -2.44
CA ILE A 154 5.07 8.95 -3.09
C ILE A 154 5.81 8.01 -4.04
N LYS A 155 6.73 8.54 -4.86
CA LYS A 155 7.60 7.80 -5.77
C LYS A 155 8.31 6.65 -5.06
N ARG A 156 8.90 6.92 -3.89
CA ARG A 156 9.53 5.87 -3.04
C ARG A 156 8.60 4.71 -2.70
N LYS A 157 7.30 4.96 -2.46
CA LYS A 157 6.33 3.90 -2.17
C LYS A 157 6.03 3.02 -3.38
N TYR A 158 5.96 3.60 -4.58
CA TYR A 158 5.84 2.83 -5.83
C TYR A 158 7.08 1.99 -6.08
N LEU A 159 8.27 2.60 -5.99
CA LEU A 159 9.55 1.92 -6.17
C LEU A 159 9.72 0.75 -5.19
N TRP A 160 9.27 0.92 -3.94
CA TRP A 160 9.28 -0.15 -2.96
C TRP A 160 8.37 -1.33 -3.36
N LEU A 161 7.15 -1.07 -3.85
CA LEU A 161 6.27 -2.12 -4.39
C LEU A 161 6.85 -2.79 -5.64
N LEU A 162 7.53 -2.04 -6.52
CA LEU A 162 8.17 -2.58 -7.72
C LEU A 162 9.31 -3.54 -7.35
N LYS A 163 10.24 -3.09 -6.48
CA LYS A 163 11.32 -3.93 -5.93
C LYS A 163 10.76 -5.18 -5.26
N PHE A 164 9.65 -5.03 -4.57
CA PHE A 164 8.95 -6.14 -3.96
C PHE A 164 8.48 -7.18 -5.00
N TYR A 165 7.86 -6.75 -6.11
CA TYR A 165 7.44 -7.69 -7.16
C TYR A 165 8.62 -8.39 -7.82
N ASP A 166 9.76 -7.70 -7.99
CA ASP A 166 11.00 -8.32 -8.49
C ASP A 166 11.45 -9.49 -7.62
N GLY A 167 11.57 -9.25 -6.31
CA GLY A 167 11.92 -10.32 -5.36
C GLY A 167 10.90 -11.47 -5.39
N LYS A 168 9.61 -11.20 -5.65
CA LYS A 168 8.60 -12.26 -5.74
C LYS A 168 8.64 -13.07 -7.03
N VAL A 169 9.03 -12.47 -8.15
CA VAL A 169 9.29 -13.23 -9.38
C VAL A 169 10.44 -14.21 -9.12
N GLU A 170 11.54 -13.74 -8.52
CA GLU A 170 12.70 -14.57 -8.19
C GLU A 170 12.36 -15.68 -7.19
N GLU A 171 11.69 -15.36 -6.07
CA GLU A 171 11.28 -16.35 -5.08
C GLU A 171 10.36 -17.43 -5.68
N THR A 172 9.44 -17.03 -6.56
CA THR A 172 8.48 -17.93 -7.21
C THR A 172 9.20 -18.84 -8.23
N ARG A 173 10.11 -18.28 -9.02
CA ARG A 173 10.94 -19.02 -9.98
C ARG A 173 11.83 -20.05 -9.28
N ASN A 174 12.45 -19.67 -8.18
CA ASN A 174 13.34 -20.52 -7.39
C ASN A 174 12.60 -21.45 -6.43
N ARG A 175 11.25 -21.48 -6.47
CA ARG A 175 10.38 -22.23 -5.55
C ARG A 175 10.72 -22.04 -4.07
N SER A 176 11.30 -20.90 -3.73
CA SER A 176 11.80 -20.59 -2.39
C SER A 176 10.64 -20.40 -1.41
N LYS A 177 10.90 -20.63 -0.12
CA LYS A 177 9.90 -20.35 0.91
C LYS A 177 9.74 -18.83 1.02
N TRP A 178 8.50 -18.39 0.87
CA TRP A 178 8.18 -16.98 0.97
C TRP A 178 8.45 -16.45 2.37
N ARG A 179 9.31 -15.44 2.45
CA ARG A 179 9.57 -14.71 3.69
C ARG A 179 8.71 -13.45 3.70
N ASN A 180 8.11 -13.16 4.86
CA ASN A 180 7.48 -11.87 5.09
C ASN A 180 8.61 -10.85 5.31
N PRO A 181 8.75 -9.81 4.46
CA PRO A 181 9.83 -8.84 4.61
C PRO A 181 9.58 -7.87 5.78
N ASN A 182 8.39 -7.87 6.36
CA ASN A 182 8.10 -7.04 7.53
C ASN A 182 8.80 -7.61 8.76
N ILE A 183 9.53 -6.75 9.47
CA ILE A 183 10.13 -7.07 10.77
C ILE A 183 9.01 -7.50 11.73
N PRO A 184 9.10 -8.69 12.35
CA PRO A 184 8.15 -9.11 13.36
C PRO A 184 8.06 -8.08 14.48
N SER A 185 6.90 -7.46 14.62
CA SER A 185 6.62 -6.45 15.63
C SER A 185 5.19 -6.58 16.12
N GLU A 186 4.97 -6.12 17.34
CA GLU A 186 3.67 -6.05 18.01
C GLU A 186 3.55 -4.71 18.72
N LEU A 187 2.33 -4.19 18.78
CA LEU A 187 2.06 -2.97 19.54
C LEU A 187 1.97 -3.33 21.01
N ILE A 188 2.87 -2.75 21.81
CA ILE A 188 2.91 -2.93 23.25
C ILE A 188 2.16 -1.76 23.88
N TYR A 189 1.17 -2.06 24.72
CA TYR A 189 0.38 -1.05 25.44
C TYR A 189 0.34 -1.38 26.93
N LEU A 190 0.16 -0.34 27.75
CA LEU A 190 -0.24 -0.53 29.14
C LEU A 190 -1.61 -1.20 29.23
N ASN A 191 -1.77 -2.04 30.25
CA ASN A 191 -3.04 -2.66 30.58
C ASN A 191 -4.10 -1.58 30.87
N ALA A 192 -5.29 -1.72 30.27
CA ALA A 192 -6.25 -0.64 30.04
C ALA A 192 -6.82 0.01 31.31
N LYS A 193 -6.73 -0.65 32.47
CA LYS A 193 -7.42 -0.22 33.70
C LYS A 193 -6.97 1.15 34.26
N LYS A 194 -5.79 1.66 33.89
CA LYS A 194 -5.28 2.98 34.37
C LYS A 194 -4.69 3.87 33.28
N LYS A 195 -5.01 3.62 32.00
CA LYS A 195 -4.36 4.27 30.85
C LYS A 195 -4.49 5.80 30.84
N HIS A 196 -5.57 6.35 31.41
CA HIS A 196 -5.83 7.79 31.44
C HIS A 196 -5.09 8.54 32.57
N GLN A 197 -4.48 7.84 33.52
CA GLN A 197 -3.78 8.43 34.67
C GLN A 197 -2.25 8.41 34.51
N ILE A 198 -1.74 7.80 33.43
CA ILE A 198 -0.31 7.60 33.22
C ILE A 198 0.13 8.46 32.03
N HIS A 199 0.84 9.55 32.32
CA HIS A 199 1.33 10.49 31.31
C HIS A 199 2.58 10.00 30.58
N THR A 200 3.42 9.20 31.26
CA THR A 200 4.67 8.65 30.72
C THR A 200 4.77 7.18 31.05
N THR A 201 5.15 6.36 30.08
CA THR A 201 5.33 4.92 30.24
C THR A 201 6.73 4.52 29.82
N TYR A 202 7.34 3.62 30.60
CA TYR A 202 8.63 3.03 30.28
C TYR A 202 8.45 1.58 29.88
N PHE A 203 9.02 1.19 28.74
CA PHE A 203 9.12 -0.19 28.31
C PHE A 203 10.59 -0.57 28.34
N LYS A 204 10.96 -1.57 29.15
CA LYS A 204 12.33 -2.07 29.26
C LYS A 204 12.38 -3.51 28.77
N LYS A 205 13.38 -3.83 27.95
CA LYS A 205 13.68 -5.18 27.50
C LYS A 205 15.19 -5.40 27.61
N THR A 206 15.58 -6.51 28.22
CA THR A 206 16.95 -6.98 28.24
C THR A 206 17.12 -8.00 27.11
N ILE A 207 18.24 -7.91 26.40
CA ILE A 207 18.63 -8.84 25.35
C ILE A 207 20.06 -9.26 25.67
N GLU A 208 20.27 -10.56 25.83
CA GLU A 208 21.60 -11.15 26.00
C GLU A 208 22.11 -11.53 24.61
N ILE A 209 23.37 -11.21 24.32
CA ILE A 209 24.01 -11.45 23.02
C ILE A 209 25.33 -12.17 23.30
N ASP A 210 25.46 -13.36 22.74
CA ASP A 210 26.68 -14.14 22.76
C ASP A 210 27.51 -13.85 21.50
N GLY A 211 28.77 -13.47 21.68
CA GLY A 211 29.70 -13.16 20.59
C GLY A 211 29.72 -11.69 20.15
N ASP A 212 30.54 -11.41 19.13
CA ASP A 212 30.78 -10.06 18.63
C ASP A 212 29.61 -9.54 17.77
N ILE A 213 29.34 -8.23 17.87
CA ILE A 213 28.26 -7.56 17.15
C ILE A 213 28.84 -6.73 16.01
N GLU A 214 28.60 -7.13 14.77
CA GLU A 214 29.01 -6.36 13.58
C GLU A 214 28.16 -5.09 13.38
N GLY A 215 26.88 -5.12 13.81
CA GLY A 215 25.99 -3.98 13.72
C GLY A 215 24.62 -4.23 14.36
N ALA A 216 24.02 -3.17 14.89
CA ALA A 216 22.70 -3.21 15.51
C ALA A 216 21.81 -2.12 14.94
N TYR A 217 20.56 -2.48 14.61
CA TYR A 217 19.56 -1.56 14.10
C TYR A 217 18.33 -1.58 15.00
N LEU A 218 17.80 -0.40 15.29
CA LEU A 218 16.59 -0.24 16.08
C LEU A 218 15.53 0.52 15.29
N GLN A 219 14.35 -0.09 15.17
CA GLN A 219 13.18 0.55 14.59
C GLN A 219 12.11 0.73 15.67
N VAL A 220 11.70 1.97 15.92
CA VAL A 220 10.66 2.32 16.90
C VAL A 220 9.56 3.12 16.24
N ILE A 221 8.31 2.77 16.55
CA ILE A 221 7.12 3.55 16.18
C ILE A 221 6.41 3.88 17.50
N GLY A 222 6.50 5.15 17.92
CA GLY A 222 5.75 5.64 19.07
C GLY A 222 4.27 5.86 18.75
N GLY A 223 3.41 5.91 19.76
CA GLY A 223 2.01 6.32 19.58
C GLY A 223 1.87 7.83 19.33
N THR A 224 2.62 8.63 20.10
CA THR A 224 2.74 10.08 19.94
C THR A 224 4.22 10.45 19.92
N PHE A 225 4.90 10.18 21.03
CA PHE A 225 6.31 10.44 21.25
C PHE A 225 6.96 9.26 21.99
N ALA A 226 8.21 8.95 21.69
CA ALA A 226 9.00 7.97 22.43
C ALA A 226 10.46 8.43 22.53
N LYS A 227 11.04 8.37 23.74
CA LYS A 227 12.48 8.47 23.96
C LYS A 227 13.07 7.07 24.03
N ILE A 228 14.29 6.92 23.52
CA ILE A 228 14.95 5.63 23.40
C ILE A 228 16.32 5.73 24.06
N SER A 229 16.60 4.75 24.92
CA SER A 229 17.88 4.61 25.58
C SER A 229 18.37 3.17 25.46
N LEU A 230 19.68 2.99 25.28
CA LEU A 230 20.37 1.70 25.29
C LEU A 230 21.44 1.75 26.37
N ASN A 231 21.45 0.77 27.29
CA ASN A 231 22.38 0.73 28.43
C ASN A 231 22.44 2.06 29.20
N ASN A 232 21.26 2.63 29.50
CA ASN A 232 21.05 3.94 30.14
C ASN A 232 21.51 5.18 29.34
N ASN A 233 22.11 5.00 28.16
CA ASN A 233 22.50 6.10 27.29
C ASN A 233 21.37 6.47 26.32
N PRO A 234 20.94 7.74 26.24
CA PRO A 234 19.97 8.20 25.25
C PRO A 234 20.53 8.04 23.84
N ILE A 235 19.82 7.35 22.96
CA ILE A 235 20.23 7.16 21.55
C ILE A 235 19.33 7.91 20.56
N GLY A 236 18.17 8.40 21.02
CA GLY A 236 17.30 9.22 20.18
C GLY A 236 15.86 9.26 20.63
N HIS A 237 15.00 9.76 19.75
CA HIS A 237 13.56 9.84 19.98
C HIS A 237 12.77 9.72 18.67
N VAL A 238 11.50 9.37 18.78
CA VAL A 238 10.57 9.27 17.64
C VAL A 238 9.34 10.13 17.94
N ILE A 239 8.94 10.94 16.96
CA ILE A 239 7.74 11.79 16.99
C ILE A 239 6.82 11.34 15.85
N THR A 240 5.55 11.09 16.14
CA THR A 240 4.56 10.75 15.10
C THR A 240 3.70 11.95 14.71
N ARG A 241 3.03 11.87 13.56
CA ARG A 241 2.19 12.97 13.00
C ARG A 241 1.05 13.45 13.91
N HIS A 242 0.66 12.68 14.93
CA HIS A 242 -0.35 13.10 15.91
C HIS A 242 0.23 13.93 17.07
N SER A 243 1.52 14.25 17.02
CA SER A 243 2.15 15.20 17.93
C SER A 243 1.88 16.60 17.38
N LEU A 244 1.12 17.42 18.11
CA LEU A 244 0.96 18.84 17.80
C LEU A 244 2.36 19.47 17.68
N LYS A 245 2.79 19.77 16.45
CA LYS A 245 3.86 20.75 16.20
C LYS A 245 3.19 22.12 16.20
N SER A 246 3.07 22.75 17.36
CA SER A 246 3.01 24.21 17.40
C SER A 246 4.43 24.71 17.11
N VAL A 247 4.69 25.07 15.86
CA VAL A 247 5.92 25.80 15.49
C VAL A 247 5.67 27.26 15.83
N PHE A 248 6.27 27.75 16.91
CA PHE A 248 6.60 29.15 17.07
C PHE A 248 8.12 29.24 16.91
N SER A 249 8.56 29.83 15.80
CA SER A 249 9.88 30.39 15.57
C SER A 249 9.76 31.38 14.43
#